data_AF-A0A8S0S562-F1
#
_entry.id   AF-A0A8S0S562-F1
#
_cell.length_a   1.000
_cell.length_b   1.000
_cell.length_c   1.000
_cell.angle_alpha   90.00
_cell.angle_beta   90.00
_cell.angle_gamma   90.00
#
_symmetry.space_group_name_H-M   'P 1'
#
loop_
_entity.id
_entity.type
_entity.pdbx_description
1 polymer ?
#
loop_
_entity_poly.entity_id
_entity_poly.type
_entity_poly.pdbx_seq_one_letter_code
_entity_poly.pdbx_strand_id
1 'polypeptide(L)'
;MIMDEKRKEMEPLQQALGKLRGVNSDNRERGSAMCSSEEELNNLIKSLEYRIQHESIPLNEEKQILREIKQLEGTRGKVIANAAERAKIQDSLGEKEAIQDQVKLIGVDLDGVRKEQLVVKAKLKQLDEEKEFLEKEINALQEELAAVAEKRDKTFVNIQEIRKQREESNSTYYQNRTLLINARDLAAKKDVEALKELSEMEAGKFISLWSSNKFFRDDYVRRILPSLDVRQLRRDARIRNPDEKPLVSLDASAPSGGESVVKTNVKQPSKEDTVPLVAQNDTDTEQKVQKENNSRQQKEANDRTESIIEKIDWENTGEGVLGMEKLQKDSPPIMKELDEKKLKEIRREEETAKKKMAMERKKKLAEKAAAKAAIKAQKEAEKKLKEIIFSYCFQILV
;
A
#
# COMPACT_ATOMS: atom_id res chain seq x y z
N MET A 1 -31.71 16.99 8.04
CA MET A 1 -31.98 18.11 7.10
C MET A 1 -33.22 17.83 6.26
N ILE A 2 -33.19 16.93 5.28
CA ILE A 2 -34.38 16.62 4.42
C ILE A 2 -35.60 16.11 5.23
N MET A 3 -35.37 15.20 6.19
CA MET A 3 -36.42 14.70 7.11
C MET A 3 -37.01 15.77 8.03
N ASP A 4 -36.25 16.82 8.32
CA ASP A 4 -36.65 17.90 9.23
C ASP A 4 -37.43 18.97 8.47
N GLU A 5 -37.05 19.23 7.21
CA GLU A 5 -37.79 20.06 6.26
C GLU A 5 -39.18 19.48 5.97
N LYS A 6 -39.25 18.18 5.63
CA LYS A 6 -40.52 17.49 5.37
C LYS A 6 -41.44 17.42 6.59
N ARG A 7 -40.88 17.38 7.80
CA ARG A 7 -41.66 17.50 9.05
C ARG A 7 -42.24 18.89 9.26
N LYS A 8 -41.46 19.94 9.01
CA LYS A 8 -41.91 21.34 9.07
C LYS A 8 -42.99 21.65 8.02
N GLU A 9 -42.93 21.02 6.84
CA GLU A 9 -43.97 21.12 5.82
C GLU A 9 -45.30 20.44 6.24
N MET A 10 -45.22 19.37 7.04
CA MET A 10 -46.40 18.60 7.47
C MET A 10 -47.15 19.25 8.64
N GLU A 11 -46.46 19.97 9.52
CA GLU A 11 -47.00 20.62 10.71
C GLU A 11 -48.16 21.61 10.43
N PRO A 12 -48.07 22.55 9.46
CA PRO A 12 -49.19 23.45 9.13
C PRO A 12 -50.38 22.70 8.48
N LEU A 13 -50.11 21.65 7.71
CA LEU A 13 -51.15 20.80 7.09
C LEU A 13 -51.92 20.03 8.16
N GLN A 14 -51.24 19.49 9.17
CA GLN A 14 -51.88 18.85 10.32
C GLN A 14 -52.68 19.86 11.16
N GLN A 15 -52.18 21.07 11.33
CA GLN A 15 -52.89 22.14 12.05
C GLN A 15 -54.17 22.58 11.29
N ALA A 16 -54.13 22.65 9.96
CA ALA A 16 -55.28 22.92 9.11
C ALA A 16 -56.33 21.79 9.18
N LEU A 17 -55.91 20.53 9.13
CA LEU A 17 -56.79 19.37 9.33
C LEU A 17 -57.45 19.36 10.71
N GLY A 18 -56.73 19.81 11.74
CA GLY A 18 -57.27 19.97 13.10
C GLY A 18 -58.41 21.00 13.16
N LYS A 19 -58.24 22.14 12.49
CA LYS A 19 -59.28 23.19 12.40
C LYS A 19 -60.52 22.72 11.64
N LEU A 20 -60.34 22.00 10.53
CA LEU A 20 -61.42 21.40 9.73
C LEU A 20 -62.18 20.28 10.46
N ARG A 21 -61.57 19.67 11.49
CA ARG A 21 -62.23 18.66 12.33
C ARG A 21 -63.16 19.28 13.38
N GLY A 22 -62.81 20.45 13.93
CA GLY A 22 -63.57 21.13 14.98
C GLY A 22 -64.93 21.68 14.52
N VAL A 23 -65.06 22.10 13.26
CA VAL A 23 -66.32 22.67 12.72
C VAL A 23 -67.48 21.65 12.69
N ASN A 24 -67.18 20.35 12.68
CA ASN A 24 -68.18 19.29 12.52
C ASN A 24 -68.78 18.76 13.84
N SER A 25 -68.18 19.05 15.00
CA SER A 25 -68.70 18.59 16.30
C SER A 25 -69.84 19.46 16.82
N ASP A 26 -69.83 20.76 16.52
CA ASP A 26 -70.74 21.73 17.14
C ASP A 26 -72.15 21.71 16.55
N ASN A 27 -72.34 21.05 15.40
CA ASN A 27 -73.61 21.07 14.66
C ASN A 27 -74.48 19.81 14.86
N ARG A 28 -74.02 18.82 15.64
CA ARG A 28 -74.82 17.59 15.90
C ARG A 28 -75.82 17.73 17.05
N GLU A 29 -75.76 18.80 17.84
CA GLU A 29 -76.50 18.91 19.11
C GLU A 29 -77.85 19.64 19.04
N ARG A 30 -78.26 20.17 17.88
CA ARG A 30 -79.62 20.76 17.72
C ARG A 30 -80.48 19.93 16.77
N GLY A 31 -81.00 18.84 17.31
CA GLY A 31 -82.14 18.12 16.74
C GLY A 31 -83.40 18.99 16.76
N SER A 32 -83.64 19.69 15.66
CA SER A 32 -84.97 20.14 15.25
C SER A 32 -85.11 19.77 13.79
N ALA A 33 -86.12 18.96 13.47
CA ALA A 33 -86.39 18.43 12.14
C ALA A 33 -86.81 19.56 11.18
N MET A 34 -85.83 20.35 10.76
CA MET A 34 -85.97 21.34 9.71
C MET A 34 -85.85 20.64 8.36
N CYS A 35 -86.61 21.10 7.36
CA CYS A 35 -86.49 20.63 5.98
C CYS A 35 -85.03 20.76 5.50
N SER A 36 -84.54 19.79 4.73
CA SER A 36 -83.11 19.69 4.36
C SER A 36 -82.73 20.67 3.25
N SER A 37 -83.70 21.11 2.46
CA SER A 37 -83.54 22.07 1.37
C SER A 37 -84.71 23.05 1.28
N GLU A 38 -84.48 24.19 0.62
CA GLU A 38 -85.54 25.15 0.31
C GLU A 38 -86.63 24.54 -0.59
N GLU A 39 -86.25 23.59 -1.46
CA GLU A 39 -87.19 22.86 -2.32
C GLU A 39 -88.11 21.94 -1.51
N GLU A 40 -87.57 21.20 -0.54
CA GLU A 40 -88.37 20.38 0.39
C GLU A 40 -89.35 21.22 1.21
N LEU A 41 -88.89 22.39 1.70
CA LEU A 41 -89.74 23.34 2.43
C LEU A 41 -90.86 23.91 1.55
N ASN A 42 -90.53 24.31 0.31
CA ASN A 42 -91.51 24.83 -0.65
C ASN A 42 -92.54 23.76 -1.07
N ASN A 43 -92.11 22.51 -1.24
CA ASN A 43 -92.99 21.39 -1.58
C ASN A 43 -93.95 21.07 -0.42
N LEU A 44 -93.47 21.14 0.82
CA LEU A 44 -94.29 20.96 2.01
C LEU A 44 -95.33 22.07 2.15
N ILE A 45 -94.93 23.34 2.02
CA ILE A 45 -95.86 24.49 2.06
C ILE A 45 -96.92 24.37 0.95
N LYS A 46 -96.52 24.09 -0.29
CA LYS A 46 -97.46 23.88 -1.41
C LYS A 46 -98.43 22.74 -1.16
N SER A 47 -97.99 21.65 -0.54
CA SER A 47 -98.87 20.52 -0.21
C SER A 47 -99.94 20.90 0.83
N LEU A 48 -99.59 21.75 1.80
CA LEU A 48 -100.50 22.26 2.82
C LEU A 48 -101.48 23.31 2.26
N GLU A 49 -101.01 24.17 1.36
CA GLU A 49 -101.87 25.13 0.64
C GLU A 49 -102.87 24.43 -0.28
N TYR A 50 -102.42 23.41 -1.01
CA TYR A 50 -103.28 22.58 -1.86
C TYR A 50 -104.37 21.90 -1.03
N ARG A 51 -104.02 21.42 0.16
CA ARG A 51 -104.95 20.81 1.12
C ARG A 51 -106.07 21.78 1.53
N ILE A 52 -105.73 23.05 1.81
CA ILE A 52 -106.72 24.09 2.13
C ILE A 52 -107.64 24.39 0.94
N GLN A 53 -107.10 24.44 -0.28
CA GLN A 53 -107.85 24.87 -1.46
C GLN A 53 -108.83 23.81 -2.00
N HIS A 54 -108.55 22.53 -1.77
CA HIS A 54 -109.26 21.44 -2.46
C HIS A 54 -109.95 20.44 -1.53
N GLU A 55 -109.65 20.44 -0.23
CA GLU A 55 -110.33 19.58 0.75
C GLU A 55 -111.33 20.39 1.60
N SER A 56 -112.50 19.84 1.90
CA SER A 56 -113.50 20.47 2.78
C SER A 56 -113.13 20.24 4.25
N ILE A 57 -112.32 21.13 4.81
CA ILE A 57 -111.72 21.01 6.14
C ILE A 57 -112.52 21.85 7.16
N PRO A 58 -112.74 21.37 8.40
CA PRO A 58 -113.37 22.18 9.45
C PRO A 58 -112.49 23.39 9.84
N LEU A 59 -113.12 24.52 10.17
CA LEU A 59 -112.46 25.81 10.45
C LEU A 59 -111.29 25.74 11.47
N ASN A 60 -111.31 24.77 12.39
CA ASN A 60 -110.25 24.58 13.38
C ASN A 60 -108.98 23.97 12.78
N GLU A 61 -109.11 23.04 11.83
CA GLU A 61 -107.99 22.42 11.14
C GLU A 61 -107.40 23.36 10.09
N GLU A 62 -108.23 24.12 9.38
CA GLU A 62 -107.77 25.17 8.46
C GLU A 62 -106.90 26.22 9.20
N LYS A 63 -107.36 26.69 10.37
CA LYS A 63 -106.57 27.59 11.23
C LYS A 63 -105.29 26.94 11.76
N GLN A 64 -105.26 25.62 11.94
CA GLN A 64 -104.06 24.91 12.36
C GLN A 64 -103.03 24.86 11.23
N ILE A 65 -103.46 24.51 10.01
CA ILE A 65 -102.60 24.44 8.83
C ILE A 65 -102.03 25.83 8.49
N LEU A 66 -102.83 26.89 8.60
CA LEU A 66 -102.34 28.27 8.42
C LEU A 66 -101.27 28.68 9.45
N ARG A 67 -101.38 28.20 10.70
CA ARG A 67 -100.33 28.41 11.71
C ARG A 67 -99.06 27.64 11.37
N GLU A 68 -99.21 26.43 10.85
CA GLU A 68 -98.09 25.57 10.43
C GLU A 68 -97.37 26.15 9.20
N ILE A 69 -98.09 26.59 8.16
CA ILE A 69 -97.52 27.28 7.00
C ILE A 69 -96.72 28.50 7.45
N LYS A 70 -97.29 29.33 8.33
CA LYS A 70 -96.60 30.52 8.87
C LYS A 70 -95.33 30.17 9.67
N GLN A 71 -95.33 29.04 10.38
CA GLN A 71 -94.15 28.55 11.08
C GLN A 71 -93.08 28.04 10.10
N LEU A 72 -93.49 27.30 9.07
CA LEU A 72 -92.60 26.80 8.01
C LEU A 72 -91.98 27.95 7.22
N GLU A 73 -92.76 28.95 6.83
CA GLU A 73 -92.27 30.20 6.22
C GLU A 73 -91.30 30.95 7.15
N GLY A 74 -91.61 31.02 8.45
CA GLY A 74 -90.72 31.59 9.46
C GLY A 74 -89.39 30.84 9.61
N THR A 75 -89.34 29.56 9.24
CA THR A 75 -88.10 28.76 9.22
C THR A 75 -87.31 28.86 7.92
N ARG A 76 -87.84 29.49 6.87
CA ARG A 76 -87.20 29.59 5.54
C ARG A 76 -85.78 30.15 5.60
N GLY A 77 -85.58 31.24 6.34
CA GLY A 77 -84.25 31.83 6.52
C GLY A 77 -83.25 30.89 7.22
N LYS A 78 -83.72 30.03 8.13
CA LYS A 78 -82.87 29.05 8.81
C LYS A 78 -82.54 27.86 7.91
N VAL A 79 -83.46 27.44 7.05
CA VAL A 79 -83.23 26.39 6.04
C VAL A 79 -82.22 26.87 4.99
N ILE A 80 -82.33 28.11 4.52
CA ILE A 80 -81.35 28.71 3.60
C ILE A 80 -79.96 28.81 4.26
N ALA A 81 -79.89 29.26 5.51
CA ALA A 81 -78.63 29.30 6.24
C ALA A 81 -78.03 27.89 6.44
N ASN A 82 -78.84 26.89 6.79
CA ASN A 82 -78.38 25.51 6.97
C ASN A 82 -77.90 24.88 5.65
N ALA A 83 -78.63 25.11 4.55
CA ALA A 83 -78.22 24.67 3.21
C ALA A 83 -76.89 25.32 2.78
N ALA A 84 -76.71 26.62 3.04
CA ALA A 84 -75.46 27.32 2.78
C ALA A 84 -74.31 26.80 3.64
N GLU A 85 -74.53 26.51 4.93
CA GLU A 85 -73.52 25.92 5.82
C GLU A 85 -73.15 24.48 5.39
N ARG A 86 -74.11 23.67 4.95
CA ARG A 86 -73.85 22.34 4.39
C ARG A 86 -73.01 22.40 3.11
N ALA A 87 -73.29 23.35 2.22
CA ALA A 87 -72.49 23.56 1.02
C ALA A 87 -71.04 23.96 1.37
N LYS A 88 -70.84 24.91 2.31
CA LYS A 88 -69.50 25.28 2.79
C LYS A 88 -68.74 24.10 3.42
N ILE A 89 -69.44 23.24 4.18
CA ILE A 89 -68.85 22.04 4.77
C ILE A 89 -68.43 21.06 3.67
N GLN A 90 -69.23 20.90 2.62
CA GLN A 90 -68.94 20.01 1.51
C GLN A 90 -67.78 20.52 0.64
N ASP A 91 -67.70 21.83 0.40
CA ASP A 91 -66.58 22.46 -0.30
C ASP A 91 -65.27 22.32 0.51
N SER A 92 -65.32 22.55 1.82
CA SER A 92 -64.15 22.37 2.71
C SER A 92 -63.75 20.90 2.93
N LEU A 93 -64.65 19.94 2.68
CA LEU A 93 -64.37 18.50 2.72
C LEU A 93 -63.43 18.07 1.59
N GLY A 94 -63.58 18.65 0.39
CA GLY A 94 -62.65 18.43 -0.72
C GLY A 94 -61.24 18.94 -0.41
N GLU A 95 -61.13 20.11 0.23
CA GLU A 95 -59.85 20.65 0.70
C GLU A 95 -59.23 19.77 1.79
N LYS A 96 -60.05 19.25 2.71
CA LYS A 96 -59.61 18.35 3.78
C LYS A 96 -59.09 17.02 3.25
N GLU A 97 -59.77 16.41 2.28
CA GLU A 97 -59.36 15.15 1.66
C GLU A 97 -58.03 15.33 0.91
N ALA A 98 -57.88 16.41 0.15
CA ALA A 98 -56.63 16.76 -0.53
C ALA A 98 -55.45 16.93 0.46
N ILE A 99 -55.66 17.66 1.56
CA ILE A 99 -54.62 17.83 2.60
C ILE A 99 -54.31 16.48 3.27
N GLN A 100 -55.32 15.65 3.52
CA GLN A 100 -55.13 14.35 4.15
C GLN A 100 -54.31 13.40 3.28
N ASP A 101 -54.55 13.38 1.97
CA ASP A 101 -53.79 12.55 1.04
C ASP A 101 -52.36 13.05 0.84
N GLN A 102 -52.14 14.37 0.85
CA GLN A 102 -50.80 14.94 0.86
C GLN A 102 -50.02 14.54 2.12
N VAL A 103 -50.66 14.57 3.31
CA VAL A 103 -50.01 14.14 4.56
C VAL A 103 -49.68 12.65 4.55
N LYS A 104 -50.55 11.80 4.00
CA LYS A 104 -50.26 10.36 3.83
C LYS A 104 -49.06 10.14 2.90
N LEU A 105 -49.01 10.83 1.77
CA LEU A 105 -47.94 10.70 0.79
C LEU A 105 -46.58 11.08 1.42
N ILE A 106 -46.51 12.23 2.09
CA ILE A 106 -45.29 12.66 2.80
C ILE A 106 -44.93 11.66 3.92
N GLY A 107 -45.93 11.07 4.59
CA GLY A 107 -45.70 10.03 5.60
C GLY A 107 -44.99 8.79 5.03
N VAL A 108 -45.44 8.30 3.87
CA VAL A 108 -44.82 7.16 3.17
C VAL A 108 -43.39 7.49 2.75
N ASP A 109 -43.16 8.69 2.18
CA ASP A 109 -41.83 9.14 1.78
C ASP A 109 -40.86 9.23 2.98
N LEU A 110 -41.31 9.76 4.12
CA LEU A 110 -40.52 9.85 5.36
C LEU A 110 -40.17 8.47 5.94
N ASP A 111 -41.04 7.47 5.80
CA ASP A 111 -40.76 6.10 6.22
C ASP A 111 -39.74 5.44 5.27
N GLY A 112 -39.84 5.71 3.96
CA GLY A 112 -38.84 5.28 2.97
C GLY A 112 -37.44 5.84 3.29
N VAL A 113 -37.34 7.16 3.47
CA VAL A 113 -36.08 7.83 3.81
C VAL A 113 -35.51 7.33 5.14
N ARG A 114 -36.34 6.98 6.13
CA ARG A 114 -35.87 6.38 7.40
C ARG A 114 -35.22 5.01 7.19
N LYS A 115 -35.83 4.15 6.37
CA LYS A 115 -35.25 2.83 6.05
C LYS A 115 -33.93 2.98 5.31
N GLU A 116 -33.86 3.87 4.34
CA GLU A 116 -32.62 4.17 3.62
C GLU A 116 -31.53 4.71 4.57
N GLN A 117 -31.88 5.60 5.50
CA GLN A 117 -30.95 6.12 6.50
C GLN A 117 -30.38 5.00 7.38
N LEU A 118 -31.18 4.01 7.76
CA LEU A 118 -30.70 2.85 8.53
C LEU A 118 -29.72 2.00 7.71
N VAL A 119 -30.02 1.77 6.44
CA VAL A 119 -29.12 1.03 5.53
C VAL A 119 -27.80 1.77 5.35
N VAL A 120 -27.84 3.09 5.13
CA VAL A 120 -26.63 3.92 5.01
C VAL A 120 -25.83 3.89 6.30
N LYS A 121 -26.47 4.00 7.48
CA LYS A 121 -25.78 3.90 8.77
C LYS A 121 -25.12 2.53 8.97
N ALA A 122 -25.77 1.44 8.55
CA ALA A 122 -25.19 0.10 8.65
C ALA A 122 -23.94 -0.03 7.74
N LYS A 123 -24.01 0.45 6.50
CA LYS A 123 -22.86 0.49 5.59
C LYS A 123 -21.73 1.37 6.12
N LEU A 124 -22.06 2.50 6.75
CA LEU A 124 -21.07 3.41 7.33
C LEU A 124 -20.31 2.75 8.48
N LYS A 125 -21.00 1.99 9.34
CA LYS A 125 -20.35 1.18 10.38
C LYS A 125 -19.41 0.12 9.81
N GLN A 126 -19.83 -0.59 8.77
CA GLN A 126 -18.98 -1.58 8.10
C GLN A 126 -17.70 -0.93 7.54
N LEU A 127 -17.83 0.23 6.90
CA LEU A 127 -16.69 0.98 6.39
C LEU A 127 -15.77 1.50 7.51
N ASP A 128 -16.32 1.92 8.64
CA ASP A 128 -15.54 2.34 9.80
C ASP A 128 -14.74 1.16 10.39
N GLU A 129 -15.35 -0.02 10.51
CA GLU A 129 -14.68 -1.25 10.97
C GLU A 129 -13.57 -1.69 9.99
N GLU A 130 -13.85 -1.67 8.69
CA GLU A 130 -12.84 -1.96 7.65
C GLU A 130 -11.69 -0.95 7.68
N LYS A 131 -11.99 0.34 7.90
CA LYS A 131 -10.99 1.38 8.04
C LYS A 131 -10.09 1.14 9.26
N GLU A 132 -10.66 0.82 10.42
CA GLU A 132 -9.88 0.49 11.62
C GLU A 132 -9.02 -0.77 11.42
N PHE A 133 -9.53 -1.76 10.70
CA PHE A 133 -8.74 -2.95 10.34
C PHE A 133 -7.54 -2.59 9.47
N LEU A 134 -7.76 -1.82 8.40
CA LEU A 134 -6.68 -1.36 7.51
C LEU A 134 -5.67 -0.48 8.22
N GLU A 135 -6.09 0.39 9.14
CA GLU A 135 -5.19 1.20 9.96
C GLU A 135 -4.28 0.32 10.84
N LYS A 136 -4.81 -0.75 11.43
CA LYS A 136 -3.99 -1.72 12.20
C LYS A 136 -2.99 -2.46 11.30
N GLU A 137 -3.41 -2.88 10.11
CA GLU A 137 -2.52 -3.55 9.15
C GLU A 137 -1.40 -2.61 8.66
N ILE A 138 -1.72 -1.35 8.37
CA ILE A 138 -0.73 -0.33 8.01
C ILE A 138 0.29 -0.13 9.14
N ASN A 139 -0.16 -0.04 10.39
CA ASN A 139 0.74 0.11 11.53
C ASN A 139 1.65 -1.11 11.70
N ALA A 140 1.12 -2.32 11.57
CA ALA A 140 1.92 -3.55 11.62
C ALA A 140 2.99 -3.58 10.51
N LEU A 141 2.62 -3.22 9.27
CA LEU A 141 3.57 -3.14 8.16
C LEU A 141 4.63 -2.04 8.36
N GLN A 142 4.28 -0.92 8.98
CA GLN A 142 5.23 0.13 9.32
C GLN A 142 6.25 -0.34 10.38
N GLU A 143 5.81 -1.09 11.39
CA GLU A 143 6.69 -1.69 12.39
C GLU A 143 7.64 -2.72 11.76
N GLU A 144 7.12 -3.59 10.88
CA GLU A 144 7.95 -4.54 10.13
C GLU A 144 8.98 -3.84 9.24
N LEU A 145 8.58 -2.78 8.54
CA LEU A 145 9.48 -1.99 7.72
C LEU A 145 10.59 -1.35 8.57
N ALA A 146 10.25 -0.78 9.73
CA ALA A 146 11.23 -0.22 10.66
C ALA A 146 12.21 -1.28 11.16
N ALA A 147 11.73 -2.46 11.53
CA ALA A 147 12.56 -3.57 11.98
C ALA A 147 13.52 -4.07 10.86
N VAL A 148 13.04 -4.13 9.62
CA VAL A 148 13.87 -4.49 8.45
C VAL A 148 14.91 -3.40 8.17
N ALA A 149 14.54 -2.12 8.25
CA ALA A 149 15.46 -1.01 8.06
C ALA A 149 16.58 -1.03 9.12
N GLU A 150 16.24 -1.26 10.39
CA GLU A 150 17.22 -1.38 11.47
C GLU A 150 18.18 -2.56 11.23
N LYS A 151 17.66 -3.72 10.81
CA LYS A 151 18.50 -4.87 10.45
C LYS A 151 19.43 -4.54 9.28
N ARG A 152 18.93 -3.89 8.23
CA ARG A 152 19.74 -3.45 7.09
C ARG A 152 20.87 -2.54 7.55
N ASP A 153 20.56 -1.54 8.37
CA ASP A 153 21.56 -0.56 8.83
C ASP A 153 22.62 -1.22 9.71
N LYS A 154 22.23 -2.14 10.61
CA LYS A 154 23.18 -2.98 11.37
C LYS A 154 24.07 -3.82 10.47
N THR A 155 23.51 -4.48 9.45
CA THR A 155 24.30 -5.28 8.51
C THR A 155 25.26 -4.41 7.70
N PHE A 156 24.85 -3.21 7.33
CA PHE A 156 25.69 -2.28 6.58
C PHE A 156 26.89 -1.81 7.40
N VAL A 157 26.68 -1.43 8.67
CA VAL A 157 27.76 -1.08 9.60
C VAL A 157 28.72 -2.25 9.79
N ASN A 158 28.21 -3.46 9.99
CA ASN A 158 29.04 -4.66 10.13
C ASN A 158 29.87 -4.94 8.86
N ILE A 159 29.29 -4.78 7.67
CA ILE A 159 30.03 -4.93 6.41
C ILE A 159 31.14 -3.88 6.30
N GLN A 160 30.87 -2.63 6.66
CA GLN A 160 31.90 -1.58 6.68
C GLN A 160 33.04 -1.93 7.64
N GLU A 161 32.71 -2.43 8.83
CA GLU A 161 33.70 -2.82 9.82
C GLU A 161 34.57 -3.99 9.33
N ILE A 162 33.98 -5.02 8.75
CA ILE A 162 34.73 -6.16 8.17
C ILE A 162 35.64 -5.70 7.02
N ARG A 163 35.17 -4.77 6.17
CA ARG A 163 36.00 -4.20 5.10
C ARG A 163 37.19 -3.43 5.66
N LYS A 164 36.95 -2.59 6.66
CA LYS A 164 38.01 -1.85 7.36
C LYS A 164 39.02 -2.80 8.01
N GLN A 165 38.57 -3.82 8.72
CA GLN A 165 39.45 -4.84 9.31
C GLN A 165 40.28 -5.57 8.25
N ARG A 166 39.69 -5.88 7.08
CA ARG A 166 40.41 -6.49 5.95
C ARG A 166 41.48 -5.54 5.40
N GLU A 167 41.16 -4.26 5.21
CA GLU A 167 42.10 -3.26 4.73
C GLU A 167 43.25 -3.03 5.71
N GLU A 168 42.95 -2.93 7.01
CA GLU A 168 43.95 -2.81 8.08
C GLU A 168 44.85 -4.05 8.13
N SER A 169 44.27 -5.25 8.07
CA SER A 169 45.02 -6.51 8.04
C SER A 169 45.92 -6.61 6.80
N ASN A 170 45.43 -6.10 5.65
CA ASN A 170 46.19 -6.11 4.40
C ASN A 170 47.18 -4.94 4.29
N SER A 171 47.09 -3.91 5.12
CA SER A 171 47.95 -2.72 5.08
C SER A 171 49.43 -3.09 5.15
N THR A 172 49.80 -3.98 6.09
CA THR A 172 51.18 -4.47 6.23
C THR A 172 51.67 -5.22 4.99
N TYR A 173 50.78 -5.97 4.31
CA TYR A 173 51.13 -6.65 3.05
C TYR A 173 51.43 -5.64 1.94
N TYR A 174 50.59 -4.61 1.78
CA TYR A 174 50.82 -3.58 0.77
C TYR A 174 52.07 -2.74 1.07
N GLN A 175 52.33 -2.41 2.33
CA GLN A 175 53.57 -1.75 2.76
C GLN A 175 54.82 -2.58 2.39
N ASN A 176 54.83 -3.88 2.72
CA ASN A 176 55.92 -4.78 2.38
C ASN A 176 56.10 -4.93 0.85
N ARG A 177 54.99 -5.02 0.11
CA ARG A 177 55.04 -5.09 -1.36
C ARG A 177 55.66 -3.83 -1.96
N THR A 178 55.28 -2.66 -1.48
CA THR A 178 55.86 -1.38 -1.92
C THR A 178 57.33 -1.30 -1.56
N LEU A 179 57.72 -1.71 -0.36
CA LEU A 179 59.13 -1.76 0.06
C LEU A 179 59.97 -2.65 -0.87
N LEU A 180 59.45 -3.82 -1.22
CA LEU A 180 60.14 -4.73 -2.15
C LEU A 180 60.26 -4.16 -3.57
N ILE A 181 59.24 -3.44 -4.05
CA ILE A 181 59.31 -2.74 -5.34
C ILE A 181 60.40 -1.67 -5.29
N ASN A 182 60.41 -0.85 -4.24
CA ASN A 182 61.43 0.19 -4.06
C ASN A 182 62.85 -0.41 -4.02
N ALA A 183 63.04 -1.50 -3.29
CA ALA A 183 64.32 -2.21 -3.24
C ALA A 183 64.76 -2.74 -4.63
N ARG A 184 63.82 -3.28 -5.41
CA ARG A 184 64.08 -3.72 -6.79
C ARG A 184 64.45 -2.56 -7.71
N ASP A 185 63.78 -1.42 -7.56
CA ASP A 185 64.05 -0.23 -8.38
C ASP A 185 65.42 0.37 -8.06
N LEU A 186 65.81 0.42 -6.78
CA LEU A 186 67.15 0.86 -6.36
C LEU A 186 68.23 -0.11 -6.87
N ALA A 187 67.98 -1.42 -6.76
CA ALA A 187 68.88 -2.44 -7.31
C ALA A 187 69.04 -2.32 -8.84
N ALA A 188 67.95 -2.04 -9.57
CA ALA A 188 67.98 -1.81 -11.01
C ALA A 188 68.78 -0.54 -11.38
N LYS A 189 68.69 0.51 -10.55
CA LYS A 189 69.49 1.74 -10.67
C LYS A 189 70.95 1.57 -10.22
N LYS A 190 71.30 0.42 -9.64
CA LYS A 190 72.61 0.11 -9.02
C LYS A 190 73.00 1.09 -7.90
N ASP A 191 72.01 1.66 -7.23
CA ASP A 191 72.23 2.51 -6.07
C ASP A 191 72.41 1.64 -4.81
N VAL A 192 73.66 1.27 -4.55
CA VAL A 192 74.02 0.33 -3.47
C VAL A 192 73.91 0.98 -2.09
N GLU A 193 74.21 2.28 -2.00
CA GLU A 193 74.18 3.02 -0.74
C GLU A 193 72.73 3.18 -0.26
N ALA A 194 71.82 3.67 -1.11
CA ALA A 194 70.41 3.82 -0.75
C ALA A 194 69.74 2.48 -0.45
N LEU A 195 70.12 1.40 -1.15
CA LEU A 195 69.60 0.06 -0.87
C LEU A 195 70.07 -0.47 0.49
N LYS A 196 71.33 -0.20 0.85
CA LYS A 196 71.88 -0.55 2.16
C LYS A 196 71.17 0.22 3.28
N GLU A 197 70.95 1.52 3.11
CA GLU A 197 70.18 2.33 4.07
C GLU A 197 68.74 1.82 4.22
N LEU A 198 68.07 1.48 3.12
CA LEU A 198 66.72 0.90 3.15
C LEU A 198 66.68 -0.42 3.94
N SER A 199 67.68 -1.28 3.76
CA SER A 199 67.84 -2.52 4.53
C SER A 199 68.09 -2.27 6.01
N GLU A 200 69.00 -1.36 6.36
CA GLU A 200 69.34 -1.04 7.75
C GLU A 200 68.16 -0.40 8.49
N MET A 201 67.43 0.51 7.83
CA MET A 201 66.21 1.11 8.37
C MET A 201 65.14 0.05 8.65
N GLU A 202 64.90 -0.88 7.72
CA GLU A 202 63.87 -1.90 7.91
C GLU A 202 64.25 -2.93 8.97
N ALA A 203 65.52 -3.34 9.01
CA ALA A 203 66.04 -4.18 10.09
C ALA A 203 65.91 -3.49 11.47
N GLY A 204 66.19 -2.18 11.54
CA GLY A 204 66.02 -1.38 12.74
C GLY A 204 64.57 -1.30 13.22
N LYS A 205 63.62 -1.08 12.30
CA LYS A 205 62.18 -1.13 12.59
C LYS A 205 61.76 -2.51 13.11
N PHE A 206 62.20 -3.58 12.46
CA PHE A 206 61.90 -4.94 12.88
C PHE A 206 62.43 -5.23 14.28
N ILE A 207 63.69 -4.91 14.56
CA ILE A 207 64.30 -5.11 15.89
C ILE A 207 63.56 -4.30 16.96
N SER A 208 63.15 -3.07 16.63
CA SER A 208 62.38 -2.22 17.54
C SER A 208 60.98 -2.79 17.85
N LEU A 209 60.28 -3.31 16.84
CA LEU A 209 59.00 -4.00 17.02
C LEU A 209 59.17 -5.32 17.79
N TRP A 210 60.23 -6.06 17.49
CA TRP A 210 60.58 -7.32 18.14
C TRP A 210 60.87 -7.13 19.63
N SER A 211 61.59 -6.07 20.01
CA SER A 211 61.89 -5.80 21.42
C SER A 211 60.68 -5.25 22.17
N SER A 212 59.93 -4.33 21.56
CA SER A 212 58.89 -3.55 22.23
C SER A 212 57.54 -4.25 22.31
N ASN A 213 57.15 -5.04 21.30
CA ASN A 213 55.79 -5.56 21.18
C ASN A 213 55.75 -7.09 21.34
N LYS A 214 55.18 -7.56 22.46
CA LYS A 214 54.98 -9.00 22.72
C LYS A 214 54.01 -9.64 21.72
N PHE A 215 52.90 -8.97 21.41
CA PHE A 215 51.90 -9.50 20.47
C PHE A 215 52.49 -9.74 19.08
N PHE A 216 53.36 -8.83 18.61
CA PHE A 216 54.09 -9.00 17.36
C PHE A 216 55.00 -10.25 17.40
N ARG A 217 55.77 -10.45 18.50
CA ARG A 217 56.60 -11.65 18.66
C ARG A 217 55.78 -12.93 18.63
N ASP A 218 54.69 -12.96 19.39
CA ASP A 218 53.82 -14.15 19.48
C ASP A 218 53.14 -14.45 18.13
N ASP A 219 52.66 -13.42 17.41
CA ASP A 219 52.10 -13.56 16.06
C ASP A 219 53.15 -14.03 15.03
N TYR A 220 54.36 -13.45 15.07
CA TYR A 220 55.45 -13.84 14.20
C TYR A 220 55.84 -15.31 14.41
N VAL A 221 56.05 -15.72 15.67
CA VAL A 221 56.34 -17.12 16.02
C VAL A 221 55.19 -18.02 15.55
N ARG A 222 53.93 -17.64 15.80
CA ARG A 222 52.77 -18.40 15.35
C ARG A 222 52.74 -18.60 13.83
N ARG A 223 53.03 -17.55 13.04
CA ARG A 223 53.02 -17.61 11.57
C ARG A 223 54.14 -18.46 10.99
N ILE A 224 55.30 -18.56 11.64
CA ILE A 224 56.41 -19.39 11.17
C ILE A 224 56.23 -20.87 11.49
N LEU A 225 55.45 -21.23 12.53
CA LEU A 225 55.29 -22.63 12.98
C LEU A 225 54.86 -23.60 11.87
N PRO A 226 53.87 -23.31 11.00
CA PRO A 226 53.51 -24.20 9.90
C PRO A 226 54.67 -24.43 8.93
N SER A 227 55.44 -23.38 8.60
CA SER A 227 56.59 -23.50 7.70
C SER A 227 57.73 -24.31 8.31
N LEU A 228 57.91 -24.24 9.63
CA LEU A 228 58.89 -25.05 10.37
C LEU A 228 58.42 -26.50 10.40
N ASP A 229 57.12 -26.73 10.57
CA ASP A 229 56.53 -28.06 10.58
C ASP A 229 56.69 -28.80 9.24
N VAL A 230 56.39 -28.12 8.13
CA VAL A 230 56.58 -28.65 6.76
C VAL A 230 58.04 -28.99 6.48
N ARG A 231 58.97 -28.18 7.01
CA ARG A 231 60.42 -28.42 6.88
C ARG A 231 60.97 -29.41 7.90
N GLN A 232 60.12 -30.02 8.73
CA GLN A 232 60.52 -30.92 9.82
C GLN A 232 61.56 -30.27 10.74
N LEU A 233 61.34 -29.01 11.11
CA LEU A 233 62.15 -28.27 12.06
C LEU A 233 61.42 -28.12 13.40
N ARG A 234 62.20 -27.98 14.47
CA ARG A 234 61.74 -27.58 15.81
C ARG A 234 61.51 -26.08 15.89
N ARG A 235 60.90 -25.62 16.99
CA ARG A 235 60.70 -24.19 17.28
C ARG A 235 62.05 -23.45 17.29
N ASP A 236 63.12 -24.13 17.68
CA ASP A 236 64.50 -23.64 17.68
C ASP A 236 65.21 -23.83 16.33
N ALA A 237 64.48 -24.09 15.24
CA ALA A 237 64.97 -24.31 13.88
C ALA A 237 65.93 -25.50 13.68
N ARG A 238 66.10 -26.38 14.67
CA ARG A 238 66.87 -27.63 14.55
C ARG A 238 66.04 -28.73 13.89
N ILE A 239 66.70 -29.67 13.20
CA ILE A 239 66.02 -30.82 12.57
C ILE A 239 65.27 -31.60 13.65
N ARG A 240 64.03 -31.96 13.30
CA ARG A 240 63.12 -32.72 14.15
C ARG A 240 63.61 -34.17 14.28
N ASN A 241 63.71 -34.68 15.50
CA ASN A 241 63.88 -36.13 15.69
C ASN A 241 62.62 -36.86 15.18
N PRO A 242 62.77 -38.05 14.56
CA PRO A 242 61.68 -38.80 13.95
C PRO A 242 60.47 -39.08 14.87
N ASP A 243 60.71 -39.23 16.18
CA ASP A 243 59.69 -39.67 17.15
C ASP A 243 58.89 -38.52 17.80
N GLU A 244 59.25 -37.28 17.52
CA GLU A 244 58.67 -36.14 18.21
C GLU A 244 57.55 -35.48 17.37
N LYS A 245 56.46 -35.12 18.06
CA LYS A 245 55.20 -34.66 17.45
C LYS A 245 55.34 -33.39 16.60
N PRO A 246 54.49 -33.21 15.56
CA PRO A 246 54.38 -31.98 14.79
C PRO A 246 54.13 -30.73 15.64
N LEU A 247 54.71 -29.59 15.23
CA LEU A 247 54.57 -28.31 15.93
C LEU A 247 53.18 -27.71 15.74
N VAL A 248 52.50 -28.07 14.64
CA VAL A 248 51.12 -27.70 14.38
C VAL A 248 50.34 -29.01 14.35
N SER A 249 49.56 -29.26 15.41
CA SER A 249 48.54 -30.30 15.34
C SER A 249 47.47 -29.76 14.40
N LEU A 250 47.18 -30.50 13.33
CA LEU A 250 46.06 -30.20 12.45
C LEU A 250 44.78 -30.53 13.21
N ASP A 251 44.38 -29.66 14.13
CA ASP A 251 43.00 -29.65 14.60
C ASP A 251 42.17 -29.30 13.37
N ALA A 252 41.52 -30.33 12.81
CA ALA A 252 40.30 -30.14 12.09
C ALA A 252 39.37 -29.40 13.06
N SER A 253 39.34 -28.06 12.95
CA SER A 253 38.25 -27.27 13.50
C SER A 253 37.00 -27.70 12.75
N ALA A 254 36.39 -28.77 13.25
CA ALA A 254 35.04 -29.15 12.92
C ALA A 254 34.12 -28.00 13.33
N PRO A 255 33.05 -27.74 12.56
CA PRO A 255 32.13 -26.66 12.84
C PRO A 255 31.52 -26.88 14.22
N SER A 256 31.49 -25.82 15.02
CA SER A 256 30.77 -25.78 16.30
C SER A 256 29.29 -26.08 16.06
N GLY A 257 28.91 -27.36 16.15
CA GLY A 257 27.55 -27.84 16.31
C GLY A 257 27.43 -28.45 17.70
N GLY A 258 26.66 -27.81 18.56
CA GLY A 258 26.31 -28.35 19.86
C GLY A 258 25.32 -29.52 19.73
N GLU A 259 25.52 -30.48 20.62
CA GLU A 259 24.57 -31.43 21.21
C GLU A 259 24.12 -32.67 20.41
N SER A 260 24.52 -33.83 20.98
CA SER A 260 23.69 -35.03 21.23
C SER A 260 23.27 -35.87 20.00
N VAL A 261 23.35 -37.22 19.92
CA VAL A 261 23.61 -38.34 20.83
C VAL A 261 23.75 -39.58 19.92
N VAL A 262 24.73 -40.44 20.23
CA VAL A 262 24.78 -41.91 20.07
C VAL A 262 24.29 -42.56 18.76
N LYS A 263 25.20 -43.25 18.07
CA LYS A 263 25.02 -44.67 17.68
C LYS A 263 26.32 -45.35 17.25
N THR A 264 26.70 -46.33 18.05
CA THR A 264 27.74 -47.34 17.85
C THR A 264 27.44 -48.24 16.65
N ASN A 265 28.49 -48.63 15.92
CA ASN A 265 28.45 -49.65 14.87
C ASN A 265 29.31 -50.84 15.29
N VAL A 266 28.76 -52.07 15.29
CA VAL A 266 29.52 -53.33 15.37
C VAL A 266 28.86 -54.39 14.47
N LYS A 267 29.61 -54.77 13.42
CA LYS A 267 29.78 -56.06 12.71
C LYS A 267 28.60 -57.05 12.46
N GLN A 268 28.46 -57.39 11.15
CA GLN A 268 28.13 -58.66 10.44
C GLN A 268 28.06 -59.99 11.26
N PRO A 269 27.38 -61.09 10.82
CA PRO A 269 27.33 -61.62 9.42
C PRO A 269 26.11 -62.48 8.92
N SER A 270 26.01 -62.61 7.58
CA SER A 270 25.78 -63.80 6.71
C SER A 270 24.53 -64.73 6.72
N LYS A 271 24.16 -65.14 5.47
CA LYS A 271 23.45 -66.37 4.96
C LYS A 271 21.93 -66.46 5.13
N GLU A 272 21.14 -67.12 4.28
CA GLU A 272 21.13 -67.61 2.88
C GLU A 272 19.65 -68.01 2.63
N ASP A 273 19.25 -68.08 1.36
CA ASP A 273 18.18 -68.89 0.80
C ASP A 273 16.67 -68.50 0.84
N THR A 274 16.15 -68.54 -0.41
CA THR A 274 14.86 -69.03 -0.90
C THR A 274 13.85 -68.02 -1.46
N VAL A 275 13.63 -68.20 -2.77
CA VAL A 275 12.80 -67.53 -3.80
C VAL A 275 11.34 -68.07 -3.73
N PRO A 276 10.39 -67.73 -4.62
CA PRO A 276 9.70 -66.48 -4.99
C PRO A 276 8.16 -66.55 -4.76
N LEU A 277 7.38 -65.47 -5.01
CA LEU A 277 6.14 -65.60 -5.80
C LEU A 277 5.54 -64.26 -6.29
N VAL A 278 5.37 -64.18 -7.62
CA VAL A 278 4.23 -63.63 -8.42
C VAL A 278 3.94 -62.12 -8.31
N ALA A 279 4.30 -61.28 -9.30
CA ALA A 279 3.74 -61.09 -10.66
C ALA A 279 2.33 -60.44 -10.62
N GLN A 280 2.10 -59.25 -11.16
CA GLN A 280 1.76 -58.91 -12.57
C GLN A 280 1.10 -57.51 -12.49
N ASN A 281 1.10 -56.57 -13.44
CA ASN A 281 1.50 -56.45 -14.84
C ASN A 281 1.52 -54.93 -15.17
N ASP A 282 2.43 -54.56 -16.08
CA ASP A 282 2.23 -53.84 -17.35
C ASP A 282 1.33 -52.58 -17.34
N THR A 283 1.77 -51.45 -17.88
CA THR A 283 1.96 -51.27 -19.33
C THR A 283 3.15 -50.39 -19.75
N ASP A 284 3.87 -50.93 -20.74
CA ASP A 284 4.69 -50.36 -21.84
C ASP A 284 4.48 -48.86 -22.17
N THR A 285 5.46 -48.11 -22.69
CA THR A 285 6.10 -48.35 -24.00
C THR A 285 7.39 -47.51 -24.19
N GLU A 286 8.49 -48.22 -24.50
CA GLU A 286 9.63 -47.98 -25.43
C GLU A 286 10.40 -46.62 -25.45
N GLN A 287 11.71 -46.58 -25.11
CA GLN A 287 12.91 -46.89 -25.93
C GLN A 287 13.03 -46.04 -27.22
N LYS A 288 14.16 -45.44 -27.65
CA LYS A 288 15.60 -45.59 -27.37
C LYS A 288 16.33 -44.44 -28.10
N VAL A 289 17.47 -43.97 -27.53
CA VAL A 289 18.74 -43.58 -28.23
C VAL A 289 18.69 -42.27 -29.06
N GLN A 290 19.54 -41.25 -28.83
CA GLN A 290 21.00 -41.29 -29.01
C GLN A 290 21.74 -40.08 -28.36
N LYS A 291 23.01 -40.34 -28.06
CA LYS A 291 24.06 -39.54 -27.39
C LYS A 291 24.54 -38.30 -28.18
N GLU A 292 25.15 -37.39 -27.42
CA GLU A 292 26.28 -36.47 -27.76
C GLU A 292 26.03 -35.19 -28.58
N ASN A 293 26.02 -34.03 -27.89
CA ASN A 293 27.01 -32.94 -28.01
C ASN A 293 26.45 -31.59 -27.53
N ASN A 294 27.02 -31.01 -26.46
CA ASN A 294 27.60 -29.66 -26.45
C ASN A 294 27.86 -29.12 -25.04
N SER A 295 29.10 -29.30 -24.60
CA SER A 295 29.79 -28.42 -23.66
C SER A 295 30.04 -27.06 -24.33
N ARG A 296 29.12 -26.10 -24.24
CA ARG A 296 29.38 -24.68 -24.58
C ARG A 296 28.18 -23.78 -24.25
N GLN A 297 27.78 -23.65 -22.98
CA GLN A 297 26.84 -22.58 -22.61
C GLN A 297 26.83 -22.13 -21.13
N GLN A 298 27.79 -22.58 -20.31
CA GLN A 298 27.87 -22.18 -18.90
C GLN A 298 28.97 -21.15 -18.56
N LYS A 299 29.59 -20.48 -19.55
CA LYS A 299 30.65 -19.49 -19.29
C LYS A 299 30.28 -18.02 -19.47
N GLU A 300 29.13 -17.68 -20.05
CA GLU A 300 28.81 -16.27 -20.37
C GLU A 300 27.89 -15.57 -19.36
N ALA A 301 27.41 -16.27 -18.33
CA ALA A 301 26.56 -15.67 -17.29
C ALA A 301 27.34 -15.09 -16.10
N ASN A 302 28.59 -15.52 -15.86
CA ASN A 302 29.39 -15.10 -14.69
C ASN A 302 30.17 -13.80 -14.89
N ASP A 303 30.48 -13.39 -16.13
CA ASP A 303 31.29 -12.18 -16.39
C ASP A 303 30.51 -10.87 -16.25
N ARG A 304 29.17 -10.91 -16.20
CA ARG A 304 28.33 -9.71 -16.08
C ARG A 304 28.03 -9.31 -14.64
N THR A 305 28.20 -10.22 -13.69
CA THR A 305 27.95 -9.98 -12.27
C THR A 305 29.18 -9.43 -11.56
N GLU A 306 30.40 -9.67 -12.07
CA GLU A 306 31.63 -9.11 -11.50
C GLU A 306 31.84 -7.63 -11.84
N SER A 307 31.38 -7.14 -13.00
CA SER A 307 31.61 -5.73 -13.40
C SER A 307 30.70 -4.69 -12.71
N ILE A 308 29.72 -5.13 -11.92
CA ILE A 308 28.76 -4.24 -11.24
C ILE A 308 29.23 -3.89 -9.83
N ILE A 309 30.12 -4.70 -9.24
CA ILE A 309 30.56 -4.56 -7.85
C ILE A 309 31.70 -3.53 -7.68
N GLU A 310 32.40 -3.15 -8.75
CA GLU A 310 33.55 -2.23 -8.71
C GLU A 310 33.24 -0.73 -8.96
N LYS A 311 31.97 -0.28 -8.97
CA LYS A 311 31.64 1.14 -9.22
C LYS A 311 30.69 1.78 -8.22
N ILE A 312 30.86 1.50 -6.93
CA ILE A 312 30.22 2.28 -5.87
C ILE A 312 31.31 2.74 -4.91
N ASP A 313 32.02 3.80 -5.30
CA ASP A 313 32.76 4.66 -4.39
C ASP A 313 31.92 5.92 -4.11
N TRP A 314 31.85 6.28 -2.83
CA TRP A 314 31.08 7.37 -2.27
C TRP A 314 31.94 8.63 -2.22
N GLU A 315 31.61 9.64 -3.01
CA GLU A 315 32.08 11.01 -2.77
C GLU A 315 31.09 11.74 -1.87
N ASN A 316 31.66 12.25 -0.78
CA ASN A 316 31.04 12.97 0.30
C ASN A 316 31.20 14.47 0.04
N THR A 317 30.10 15.19 -0.19
CA THR A 317 30.09 16.66 -0.04
C THR A 317 28.81 17.05 0.68
N GLY A 318 28.95 17.36 1.96
CA GLY A 318 27.93 18.06 2.72
C GLY A 318 27.97 19.55 2.38
N GLU A 319 26.79 20.14 2.17
CA GLU A 319 26.53 21.55 2.38
C GLU A 319 25.10 21.70 2.92
N GLY A 320 24.98 22.47 4.00
CA GLY A 320 23.82 22.55 4.86
C GLY A 320 22.65 23.35 4.29
N VAL A 321 21.45 23.02 4.75
CA VAL A 321 20.27 23.88 4.61
C VAL A 321 19.86 24.32 6.01
N LEU A 322 20.19 25.57 6.30
CA LEU A 322 19.76 26.35 7.46
C LEU A 322 18.57 27.22 7.02
N GLY A 323 17.50 27.25 7.83
CA GLY A 323 16.57 28.40 7.87
C GLY A 323 15.14 28.15 7.40
N MET A 324 14.25 27.79 8.33
CA MET A 324 12.83 28.16 8.24
C MET A 324 12.44 28.93 9.50
N GLU A 325 12.17 30.22 9.37
CA GLU A 325 11.51 31.02 10.40
C GLU A 325 10.37 31.89 9.79
N LYS A 326 9.14 31.51 10.18
CA LYS A 326 7.90 32.26 10.50
C LYS A 326 7.56 33.59 9.77
N LEU A 327 6.31 33.69 9.25
CA LEU A 327 5.23 34.54 9.82
C LEU A 327 3.82 34.32 9.19
N GLN A 328 2.82 34.12 10.08
CA GLN A 328 1.40 34.58 10.16
C GLN A 328 0.44 34.48 8.93
N LYS A 329 -0.69 33.73 9.01
CA LYS A 329 -2.05 34.02 9.57
C LYS A 329 -2.80 35.09 8.74
N ASP A 330 -3.79 34.72 7.91
CA ASP A 330 -5.23 34.77 8.25
C ASP A 330 -6.14 33.89 7.33
N SER A 331 -7.39 33.67 7.79
CA SER A 331 -8.40 32.64 7.46
C SER A 331 -9.33 32.94 6.22
N PRO A 332 -10.22 31.99 5.81
CA PRO A 332 -10.80 31.80 4.45
C PRO A 332 -12.29 32.31 4.38
N PRO A 333 -13.19 32.06 3.36
CA PRO A 333 -13.40 30.84 2.54
C PRO A 333 -13.89 30.99 1.07
N ILE A 334 -13.27 30.28 0.12
CA ILE A 334 -13.95 29.78 -1.09
C ILE A 334 -13.36 28.40 -1.42
N MET A 335 -13.95 27.35 -0.87
CA MET A 335 -13.54 25.95 -1.11
C MET A 335 -14.74 25.20 -1.69
N LYS A 336 -14.62 24.76 -2.95
CA LYS A 336 -15.17 23.50 -3.51
C LYS A 336 -14.97 23.32 -5.01
N GLU A 337 -14.47 24.33 -5.74
CA GLU A 337 -14.33 24.22 -7.21
C GLU A 337 -12.86 24.14 -7.72
N LEU A 338 -11.87 24.19 -6.83
CA LEU A 338 -10.44 24.20 -7.21
C LEU A 338 -9.68 22.88 -7.00
N ASP A 339 -10.26 21.86 -6.37
CA ASP A 339 -9.54 20.61 -6.06
C ASP A 339 -9.56 19.61 -7.22
N GLU A 340 -10.61 19.55 -8.04
CA GLU A 340 -10.66 18.59 -9.15
C GLU A 340 -9.77 18.97 -10.33
N LYS A 341 -9.58 20.27 -10.59
CA LYS A 341 -8.70 20.75 -11.67
C LYS A 341 -7.23 20.53 -11.31
N LYS A 342 -6.83 20.79 -10.07
CA LYS A 342 -5.46 20.56 -9.59
C LYS A 342 -5.09 19.07 -9.58
N LEU A 343 -6.00 18.17 -9.20
CA LEU A 343 -5.74 16.72 -9.23
C LEU A 343 -5.57 16.16 -10.65
N LYS A 344 -6.29 16.71 -11.65
CA LYS A 344 -6.13 16.32 -13.06
C LYS A 344 -4.86 16.91 -13.69
N GLU A 345 -4.43 18.08 -13.23
CA GLU A 345 -3.17 18.71 -13.64
C GLU A 345 -1.95 17.96 -13.09
N ILE A 346 -1.97 17.58 -11.80
CA ILE A 346 -0.92 16.76 -11.16
C ILE A 346 -0.76 15.40 -11.84
N ARG A 347 -1.87 14.73 -12.22
CA ARG A 347 -1.80 13.45 -12.95
C ARG A 347 -1.22 13.60 -14.37
N ARG A 348 -1.47 14.73 -15.05
CA ARG A 348 -0.88 15.02 -16.36
C ARG A 348 0.61 15.32 -16.24
N GLU A 349 1.01 16.07 -15.21
CA GLU A 349 2.42 16.37 -14.94
C GLU A 349 3.22 15.10 -14.58
N GLU A 350 2.67 14.21 -13.76
CA GLU A 350 3.31 12.94 -13.40
C GLU A 350 3.50 12.02 -14.63
N GLU A 351 2.51 11.95 -15.53
CA GLU A 351 2.62 11.17 -16.76
C GLU A 351 3.67 11.75 -17.72
N THR A 352 3.78 13.08 -17.81
CA THR A 352 4.83 13.73 -18.61
C THR A 352 6.22 13.56 -17.99
N ALA A 353 6.34 13.56 -16.67
CA ALA A 353 7.59 13.29 -15.97
C ALA A 353 8.05 11.83 -16.17
N LYS A 354 7.12 10.86 -16.08
CA LYS A 354 7.39 9.45 -16.39
C LYS A 354 7.82 9.25 -17.86
N LYS A 355 7.16 9.92 -18.81
CA LYS A 355 7.57 9.91 -20.23
C LYS A 355 8.95 10.55 -20.45
N LYS A 356 9.27 11.66 -19.77
CA LYS A 356 10.60 12.29 -19.81
C LYS A 356 11.69 11.39 -19.25
N MET A 357 11.47 10.77 -18.08
CA MET A 357 12.41 9.82 -17.48
C MET A 357 12.64 8.59 -18.37
N ALA A 358 11.59 8.07 -19.02
CA ALA A 358 11.73 6.95 -19.96
C ALA A 358 12.52 7.34 -21.22
N MET A 359 12.30 8.53 -21.77
CA MET A 359 13.06 9.06 -22.91
C MET A 359 14.53 9.33 -22.54
N GLU A 360 14.80 9.82 -21.33
CA GLU A 360 16.16 10.04 -20.85
C GLU A 360 16.91 8.71 -20.62
N ARG A 361 16.23 7.68 -20.08
CA ARG A 361 16.79 6.32 -19.98
C ARG A 361 17.12 5.75 -21.36
N LYS A 362 16.25 5.95 -22.37
CA LYS A 362 16.53 5.55 -23.76
C LYS A 362 17.72 6.32 -24.35
N LYS A 363 17.82 7.63 -24.13
CA LYS A 363 18.97 8.43 -24.57
C LYS A 363 20.28 7.96 -23.93
N LYS A 364 20.30 7.71 -22.62
CA LYS A 364 21.49 7.19 -21.91
C LYS A 364 21.93 5.81 -22.40
N LEU A 365 20.99 4.95 -22.77
CA LEU A 365 21.31 3.65 -23.38
C LEU A 365 21.88 3.78 -24.79
N ALA A 366 21.31 4.66 -25.61
CA ALA A 366 21.81 4.95 -26.96
C ALA A 366 23.21 5.59 -26.93
N GLU A 367 23.46 6.53 -26.01
CA GLU A 367 24.76 7.16 -25.81
C GLU A 367 25.82 6.17 -25.32
N LYS A 368 25.47 5.27 -24.39
CA LYS A 368 26.35 4.18 -23.98
C LYS A 368 26.67 3.22 -25.13
N ALA A 369 25.71 2.94 -26.01
CA ALA A 369 25.94 2.12 -27.19
C ALA A 369 26.86 2.83 -28.20
N ALA A 370 26.65 4.12 -28.45
CA ALA A 370 27.48 4.94 -29.32
C ALA A 370 28.93 5.05 -28.80
N ALA A 371 29.11 5.29 -27.49
CA ALA A 371 30.43 5.33 -26.86
C ALA A 371 31.18 3.99 -26.98
N LYS A 372 30.48 2.86 -26.80
CA LYS A 372 31.07 1.52 -27.00
C LYS A 372 31.47 1.28 -28.46
N ALA A 373 30.65 1.73 -29.41
CA ALA A 373 30.97 1.64 -30.84
C ALA A 373 32.19 2.48 -31.21
N ALA A 374 32.29 3.72 -30.68
CA ALA A 374 33.43 4.60 -30.88
C ALA A 374 34.74 4.01 -30.33
N ILE A 375 34.71 3.44 -29.11
CA ILE A 375 35.87 2.76 -28.52
C ILE A 375 36.30 1.56 -29.35
N LYS A 376 35.35 0.79 -29.91
CA LYS A 376 35.67 -0.36 -30.77
C LYS A 376 36.31 0.10 -32.08
N ALA A 377 35.80 1.16 -32.70
CA ALA A 377 36.35 1.74 -33.92
C ALA A 377 37.77 2.30 -33.69
N GLN A 378 38.02 2.97 -32.56
CA GLN A 378 39.35 3.48 -32.21
C GLN A 378 40.37 2.35 -32.03
N LYS A 379 39.98 1.27 -31.33
CA LYS A 379 40.85 0.09 -31.15
C LYS A 379 41.15 -0.63 -32.47
N GLU A 380 40.21 -0.65 -33.41
CA GLU A 380 40.42 -1.23 -34.75
C GLU A 380 41.35 -0.34 -35.59
N ALA A 381 41.18 0.98 -35.55
CA ALA A 381 42.07 1.93 -36.22
C ALA A 381 43.51 1.84 -35.66
N GLU A 382 43.67 1.70 -34.35
CA GLU A 382 44.99 1.54 -33.71
C GLU A 382 45.67 0.22 -34.14
N LYS A 383 44.92 -0.87 -34.29
CA LYS A 383 45.45 -2.13 -34.82
C LYS A 383 45.93 -1.98 -36.26
N LYS A 384 45.14 -1.33 -37.12
CA LYS A 384 45.54 -1.06 -38.52
C LYS A 384 46.78 -0.18 -38.60
N LEU A 385 46.90 0.84 -37.73
CA LEU A 385 48.10 1.66 -37.64
C LEU A 385 49.32 0.84 -37.20
N LYS A 386 49.17 -0.06 -36.21
CA LYS A 386 50.26 -0.96 -35.79
C LYS A 386 50.67 -1.94 -36.90
N GLU A 387 49.72 -2.46 -37.67
CA GLU A 387 50.01 -3.30 -38.84
C GLU A 387 50.71 -2.52 -39.96
N ILE A 388 50.29 -1.29 -40.24
CA ILE A 388 50.96 -0.41 -41.21
C ILE A 388 52.39 -0.09 -40.75
N ILE A 389 52.58 0.27 -39.48
CA ILE A 389 53.91 0.54 -38.91
C ILE A 389 54.78 -0.72 -38.97
N PHE A 390 54.23 -1.89 -38.65
CA PHE A 390 54.96 -3.17 -38.72
C PHE A 390 55.36 -3.50 -40.16
N SER A 391 54.47 -3.28 -41.14
CA SER A 391 54.78 -3.45 -42.57
C SER A 391 55.87 -2.50 -43.05
N TYR A 392 55.80 -1.22 -42.67
CA TYR A 392 56.82 -0.22 -43.03
C TYR A 392 58.18 -0.53 -42.39
N CYS A 393 58.21 -0.97 -41.14
CA CYS A 393 59.45 -1.40 -40.49
C CYS A 393 60.06 -2.64 -41.16
N PHE A 394 59.22 -3.58 -41.64
CA PHE A 394 59.69 -4.76 -42.36
C PHE A 394 60.26 -4.41 -43.75
N GLN A 395 59.72 -3.39 -44.42
CA GLN A 395 60.18 -2.92 -45.73
C GLN A 395 61.46 -2.06 -45.68
N ILE A 396 61.86 -1.55 -44.51
CA ILE A 396 63.12 -0.81 -44.32
C ILE A 396 64.26 -1.76 -43.91
N LEU A 397 63.94 -2.99 -43.48
CA LEU A 397 64.89 -4.00 -42.98
C LEU A 397 65.24 -5.10 -44.01
N VAL A 398 64.65 -5.04 -45.21
CA VAL A 398 65.01 -5.82 -46.40
C VAL A 398 65.54 -4.86 -47.45
#